data_AF-A0A9P6Y322-F1
#
_entry.id   AF-A0A9P6Y322-F1
#
_cell.length_a   1.000
_cell.length_b   1.000
_cell.length_c   1.000
_cell.angle_alpha   90.00
_cell.angle_beta   90.00
_cell.angle_gamma   90.00
#
_symmetry.space_group_name_H-M   'P 1'
#
loop_
_entity.id
_entity.type
_entity.pdbx_description
1 polymer ?
#
loop_
_entity_poly.entity_id
_entity_poly.type
_entity_poly.pdbx_seq_one_letter_code
_entity_poly.pdbx_strand_id
1 'polypeptide(L)'
;MSAALPRKIFPPLFNRYEGGEAFGYHVDNAVRGISGTAERVRTDLSATLFFSEPDSYDGGVLGIDDTYGPRAVKLPAGHMVLYPGTSLHKVNPVTRGARVSSFFWMQSLVREDSQRALLLDMDVAIQRLNQDAAGHPSIVQLTGIYHNLLRRWVDV
;
A
#
# COMPACT_ATOMS: atom_id res chain seq x y z
N MET A 1 11.43 -7.87 0.24
CA MET A 1 10.23 -7.17 -0.25
C MET A 1 9.91 -6.04 0.72
N SER A 2 10.46 -4.85 0.41
CA SER A 2 10.60 -3.74 1.36
C SER A 2 9.58 -2.62 1.21
N ALA A 3 8.51 -2.84 0.43
CA ALA A 3 7.53 -1.81 0.11
C ALA A 3 6.69 -1.36 1.33
N ALA A 4 6.21 -2.33 2.13
CA ALA A 4 5.30 -2.04 3.24
C ALA A 4 5.96 -2.12 4.62
N LEU A 5 6.97 -2.99 4.79
CA LEU A 5 7.66 -3.27 6.06
C LEU A 5 6.71 -3.30 7.29
N PRO A 6 5.65 -4.15 7.28
CA PRO A 6 4.55 -4.03 8.22
C PRO A 6 4.98 -4.34 9.66
N ARG A 7 4.66 -3.44 10.59
CA ARG A 7 4.74 -3.64 12.04
C ARG A 7 3.40 -4.07 12.64
N LYS A 8 2.31 -3.40 12.26
CA LYS A 8 0.94 -3.73 12.66
C LYS A 8 0.01 -3.58 11.47
N ILE A 9 -0.91 -4.52 11.31
CA ILE A 9 -1.93 -4.49 10.26
C ILE A 9 -3.28 -4.27 10.94
N PHE A 10 -4.01 -3.24 10.51
CA PHE A 10 -5.40 -3.07 10.90
C PHE A 10 -6.23 -4.20 10.26
N PRO A 11 -7.11 -4.90 11.00
CA PRO A 11 -7.86 -6.02 10.45
C PRO A 11 -8.56 -5.69 9.13
N PRO A 12 -8.39 -6.52 8.07
CA PRO A 12 -9.02 -6.30 6.78
C PRO A 12 -10.53 -6.11 6.86
N LEU A 13 -11.00 -4.99 6.32
CA LEU A 13 -12.42 -4.70 6.12
C LEU A 13 -12.80 -5.05 4.69
N PHE A 14 -14.08 -5.32 4.46
CA PHE A 14 -14.62 -5.63 3.14
C PHE A 14 -15.68 -4.60 2.77
N ASN A 15 -15.66 -4.16 1.52
CA ASN A 15 -16.68 -3.27 0.98
C ASN A 15 -17.19 -3.79 -0.37
N ARG A 16 -18.38 -3.32 -0.73
CA ARG A 16 -19.04 -3.54 -2.01
C ARG A 16 -19.61 -2.20 -2.45
N TYR A 17 -19.38 -1.83 -3.71
CA TYR A 17 -19.97 -0.66 -4.35
C TYR A 17 -20.75 -1.09 -5.59
N GLU A 18 -22.02 -0.73 -5.68
CA GLU A 18 -22.89 -0.96 -6.83
C GLU A 18 -23.96 0.13 -7.00
N GLY A 19 -24.70 0.16 -8.12
CA GLY A 19 -25.90 0.98 -8.25
C GLY A 19 -25.69 2.50 -8.08
N GLY A 20 -24.50 3.02 -8.38
CA GLY A 20 -24.12 4.42 -8.22
C GLY A 20 -23.39 4.74 -6.92
N GLU A 21 -23.19 3.76 -6.03
CA GLU A 21 -22.42 3.93 -4.80
C GLU A 21 -20.98 4.39 -5.08
N ALA A 22 -20.49 5.28 -4.23
CA ALA A 22 -19.19 5.94 -4.33
C ALA A 22 -18.62 6.24 -2.94
N PHE A 23 -17.35 6.63 -2.88
CA PHE A 23 -16.75 7.20 -1.68
C PHE A 23 -16.04 8.51 -2.06
N GLY A 24 -16.44 9.62 -1.44
CA GLY A 24 -15.93 10.95 -1.77
C GLY A 24 -14.44 11.15 -1.46
N TYR A 25 -13.92 12.31 -1.84
CA TYR A 25 -12.54 12.68 -1.51
C TYR A 25 -12.34 12.76 0.00
N HIS A 26 -11.32 12.07 0.50
CA HIS A 26 -10.95 12.07 1.90
C HIS A 26 -9.48 11.68 2.10
N VAL A 27 -8.98 11.96 3.29
CA VAL A 27 -7.70 11.44 3.79
C VAL A 27 -8.02 10.51 4.96
N ASP A 28 -7.26 9.43 5.10
CA ASP A 28 -7.46 8.51 6.21
C ASP A 28 -7.09 9.12 7.56
N ASN A 29 -7.78 8.70 8.62
CA ASN A 29 -7.41 9.09 9.98
C ASN A 29 -6.03 8.52 10.32
N ALA A 30 -5.09 9.40 10.71
CA ALA A 30 -3.70 9.04 10.98
C ALA A 30 -3.49 7.92 12.03
N VAL A 31 -4.46 7.74 12.95
CA VAL A 31 -4.44 6.68 13.95
C VAL A 31 -5.83 6.05 14.04
N ARG A 32 -5.91 4.72 13.94
CA ARG A 32 -7.16 3.95 14.09
C ARG A 32 -7.06 2.98 15.25
N GLY A 33 -8.13 2.85 16.03
CA GLY A 33 -8.25 1.86 17.10
C GLY A 33 -8.87 0.57 16.58
N ILE A 34 -8.39 -0.59 17.04
CA ILE A 34 -8.97 -1.88 16.67
C ILE A 34 -10.10 -2.20 17.65
N SER A 35 -11.32 -2.39 17.12
CA SER A 35 -12.50 -2.70 17.94
C SER A 35 -12.29 -3.93 18.82
N GLY A 36 -12.74 -3.86 20.07
CA GLY A 36 -12.57 -4.93 21.05
C GLY A 36 -11.17 -5.06 21.65
N THR A 37 -10.26 -4.11 21.39
CA THR A 37 -8.90 -4.12 21.93
C THR A 37 -8.46 -2.73 22.39
N ALA A 38 -7.35 -2.65 23.14
CA ALA A 38 -6.67 -1.38 23.45
C ALA A 38 -5.70 -0.93 22.34
N GLU A 39 -5.56 -1.72 21.27
CA GLU A 39 -4.57 -1.51 20.23
C GLU A 39 -4.93 -0.35 19.31
N ARG A 40 -3.88 0.36 18.87
CA ARG A 40 -3.95 1.42 17.87
C ARG A 40 -2.93 1.18 16.76
N VAL A 41 -3.31 1.54 15.55
CA VAL A 41 -2.50 1.43 14.34
C VAL A 41 -2.34 2.83 13.75
N ARG A 42 -1.08 3.28 13.61
CA ARG A 42 -0.75 4.45 12.79
C ARG A 42 -0.89 4.08 11.31
N THR A 43 -1.65 4.83 10.54
CA THR A 43 -1.98 4.49 9.15
C THR A 43 -0.93 5.03 8.18
N ASP A 44 0.28 4.46 8.21
CA ASP A 44 1.36 4.87 7.31
C ASP A 44 1.02 4.56 5.85
N LEU A 45 0.40 3.39 5.63
CA LEU A 45 0.01 2.90 4.33
C LEU A 45 -1.43 2.42 4.35
N SER A 46 -2.13 2.68 3.24
CA SER A 46 -3.44 2.12 2.92
C SER A 46 -3.28 1.07 1.82
N ALA A 47 -4.07 0.01 1.90
CA ALA A 47 -4.07 -1.08 0.94
C ALA A 47 -5.48 -1.39 0.47
N THR A 48 -5.61 -1.76 -0.80
CA THR A 48 -6.86 -2.29 -1.36
C THR A 48 -6.54 -3.54 -2.18
N LEU A 49 -7.07 -4.68 -1.74
CA LEU A 49 -7.06 -5.96 -2.45
C LEU A 49 -8.36 -6.10 -3.24
N PHE A 50 -8.26 -6.26 -4.55
CA PHE A 50 -9.40 -6.33 -5.46
C PHE A 50 -9.92 -7.78 -5.54
N PHE A 51 -11.25 -7.96 -5.47
CA PHE A 51 -11.89 -9.28 -5.63
C PHE A 51 -12.82 -9.36 -6.85
N SER A 52 -13.01 -8.25 -7.56
CA SER A 52 -13.80 -8.18 -8.78
C SER A 52 -12.90 -7.84 -9.95
N GLU A 53 -13.09 -8.53 -11.08
CA GLU A 53 -12.35 -8.20 -12.30
C GLU A 53 -12.72 -6.79 -12.80
N PRO A 54 -11.78 -6.04 -13.38
CA PRO A 54 -12.00 -4.66 -13.76
C PRO A 54 -13.06 -4.49 -14.87
N ASP A 55 -13.24 -5.47 -15.73
CA ASP A 55 -14.26 -5.49 -16.78
C ASP A 55 -15.66 -5.91 -16.26
N SER A 56 -15.74 -6.52 -15.08
CA SER A 56 -17.02 -6.93 -14.47
C SER A 56 -17.89 -5.77 -13.98
N TYR A 57 -17.32 -4.56 -13.81
CA TYR A 57 -18.03 -3.36 -13.36
C TYR A 57 -17.59 -2.09 -14.10
N ASP A 58 -18.48 -1.11 -14.25
CA ASP A 58 -18.17 0.20 -14.84
C ASP A 58 -17.99 1.25 -13.75
N GLY A 59 -17.07 2.19 -13.95
CA GLY A 59 -16.67 3.13 -12.90
C GLY A 59 -15.85 2.44 -11.79
N GLY A 60 -16.08 2.81 -10.53
CA GLY A 60 -15.42 2.19 -9.36
C GLY A 60 -13.90 2.36 -9.32
N VAL A 61 -13.37 3.35 -10.04
CA VAL A 61 -11.94 3.68 -10.08
C VAL A 61 -11.55 4.27 -8.74
N LEU A 62 -10.48 3.73 -8.14
CA LEU A 62 -9.82 4.33 -6.99
C LEU A 62 -8.92 5.46 -7.51
N GLY A 63 -9.31 6.71 -7.27
CA GLY A 63 -8.51 7.88 -7.59
C GLY A 63 -7.66 8.27 -6.38
N ILE A 64 -6.34 8.28 -6.53
CA ILE A 64 -5.37 8.64 -5.49
C ILE A 64 -4.61 9.87 -5.97
N ASP A 65 -4.77 11.00 -5.30
CA ASP A 65 -4.03 12.21 -5.63
C ASP A 65 -2.60 12.11 -5.07
N ASP A 66 -1.63 12.27 -5.96
CA ASP A 66 -0.22 12.44 -5.63
C ASP A 66 0.25 13.87 -5.97
N THR A 67 1.52 14.18 -5.70
CA THR A 67 2.14 15.49 -5.94
C THR A 67 2.01 15.97 -7.40
N TYR A 68 1.87 15.06 -8.36
CA TYR A 68 1.81 15.32 -9.79
C TYR A 68 0.42 15.12 -10.39
N GLY A 69 -0.57 14.74 -9.59
CA GLY A 69 -1.97 14.65 -9.96
C GLY A 69 -2.65 13.33 -9.56
N PRO A 70 -3.93 13.16 -9.95
CA PRO A 70 -4.67 11.94 -9.66
C PRO A 70 -4.15 10.74 -10.45
N ARG A 71 -3.85 9.65 -9.74
CA ARG A 71 -3.66 8.32 -10.32
C ARG A 71 -4.95 7.51 -10.24
N ALA A 72 -5.37 6.98 -11.37
CA ALA A 72 -6.51 6.08 -11.48
C ALA A 72 -6.07 4.62 -11.30
N VAL A 73 -6.63 3.92 -10.32
CA VAL A 73 -6.32 2.53 -10.02
C VAL A 73 -7.55 1.66 -10.14
N LYS A 74 -7.44 0.62 -10.97
CA LYS A 74 -8.44 -0.43 -11.17
C LYS A 74 -7.71 -1.70 -11.63
N LEU A 75 -7.47 -2.63 -10.70
CA LEU A 75 -6.60 -3.79 -10.92
C LEU A 75 -7.40 -5.09 -11.09
N PRO A 76 -6.82 -6.14 -11.70
CA PRO A 76 -7.39 -7.48 -11.75
C PRO A 76 -7.74 -8.05 -10.36
N ALA A 77 -8.68 -8.99 -10.31
CA ALA A 77 -8.96 -9.68 -9.05
C ALA A 77 -7.70 -10.40 -8.53
N GLY A 78 -7.50 -10.37 -7.21
CA GLY A 78 -6.30 -10.90 -6.55
C GLY A 78 -5.10 -9.95 -6.52
N HIS A 79 -5.14 -8.83 -7.26
CA HIS A 79 -4.10 -7.81 -7.19
C HIS A 79 -4.38 -6.81 -6.06
N MET A 80 -3.32 -6.22 -5.52
CA MET A 80 -3.39 -5.22 -4.45
C MET A 80 -2.65 -3.96 -4.84
N VAL A 81 -3.23 -2.81 -4.49
CA VAL A 81 -2.54 -1.52 -4.50
C VAL A 81 -2.17 -1.12 -3.09
N LEU A 82 -0.97 -0.55 -2.95
CA LEU A 82 -0.45 0.05 -1.73
C LEU A 82 -0.19 1.54 -2.00
N TYR A 83 -0.61 2.41 -1.09
CA TYR A 83 -0.42 3.85 -1.23
C TYR A 83 -0.29 4.53 0.15
N PRO A 84 0.32 5.73 0.23
CA PRO A 84 0.44 6.46 1.49
C PRO A 84 -0.92 6.72 2.14
N GLY A 85 -1.06 6.48 3.44
CA GLY A 85 -2.28 6.81 4.17
C GLY A 85 -2.57 8.33 4.23
N THR A 86 -1.60 9.15 3.85
CA THR A 86 -1.72 10.61 3.73
C THR A 86 -2.33 11.07 2.41
N SER A 87 -2.48 10.19 1.43
CA SER A 87 -2.99 10.55 0.11
C SER A 87 -4.48 10.91 0.15
N LEU A 88 -4.83 12.04 -0.46
CA LEU A 88 -6.22 12.38 -0.76
C LEU A 88 -6.74 11.39 -1.80
N HIS A 89 -7.85 10.72 -1.53
CA HIS A 89 -8.35 9.68 -2.43
C HIS A 89 -9.88 9.54 -2.41
N LYS A 90 -10.42 8.92 -3.45
CA LYS A 90 -11.85 8.65 -3.63
C LYS A 90 -12.09 7.36 -4.41
N VAL A 91 -13.30 6.83 -4.32
CA VAL A 91 -13.81 5.77 -5.21
C VAL A 91 -14.92 6.37 -6.06
N ASN A 92 -14.71 6.42 -7.39
CA ASN A 92 -15.72 6.90 -8.33
C ASN A 92 -16.97 5.99 -8.30
N PRO A 93 -18.15 6.53 -8.64
CA PRO A 93 -19.39 5.75 -8.68
C PRO A 93 -19.26 4.46 -9.51
N VAL A 94 -19.85 3.37 -9.03
CA VAL A 94 -20.01 2.13 -9.81
C VAL A 94 -21.36 2.15 -10.50
N THR A 95 -21.39 2.31 -11.83
CA THR A 95 -22.64 2.49 -12.59
C THR A 95 -23.22 1.20 -13.14
N ARG A 96 -22.41 0.15 -13.26
CA ARG A 96 -22.81 -1.21 -13.69
C ARG A 96 -21.97 -2.24 -12.95
N GLY A 97 -22.57 -3.39 -12.62
CA GLY A 97 -21.88 -4.46 -11.89
C GLY A 97 -21.63 -4.09 -10.43
N ALA A 98 -20.71 -4.82 -9.78
CA ALA A 98 -20.34 -4.58 -8.39
C ALA A 98 -18.83 -4.66 -8.22
N ARG A 99 -18.26 -3.67 -7.52
CA ARG A 99 -16.86 -3.67 -7.09
C ARG A 99 -16.78 -4.22 -5.68
N VAL A 100 -16.21 -5.40 -5.51
CA VAL A 100 -15.91 -6.01 -4.20
C VAL A 100 -14.42 -5.91 -3.93
N SER A 101 -14.04 -5.42 -2.75
CA SER A 101 -12.64 -5.35 -2.34
C SER A 101 -12.48 -5.51 -0.84
N SER A 102 -11.27 -5.85 -0.42
CA SER A 102 -10.83 -5.64 0.96
C SER A 102 -9.94 -4.42 1.04
N PHE A 103 -10.12 -3.62 2.09
CA PHE A 103 -9.31 -2.45 2.37
C PHE A 103 -8.84 -2.47 3.84
N PHE A 104 -7.60 -2.01 4.05
CA PHE A 104 -7.00 -1.95 5.38
C PHE A 104 -5.81 -1.00 5.42
N TRP A 105 -5.32 -0.79 6.63
CA TRP A 105 -4.19 0.08 6.92
C TRP A 105 -3.06 -0.69 7.57
N MET A 106 -1.85 -0.17 7.40
CA MET A 106 -0.66 -0.73 8.01
C MET A 106 0.16 0.37 8.67
N GLN A 107 0.61 0.08 9.88
CA GLN A 107 1.74 0.76 10.48
C GLN A 107 3.00 0.07 9.98
N SER A 108 3.86 0.82 9.30
CA SER A 108 5.17 0.35 8.86
C SER A 108 6.18 0.45 10.01
N LEU A 109 7.18 -0.43 10.00
CA LEU A 109 8.39 -0.31 10.81
C LEU A 109 9.12 1.00 10.49
N VAL A 110 9.12 1.43 9.23
CA VAL A 110 9.70 2.69 8.76
C VAL A 110 8.58 3.69 8.49
N ARG A 111 8.54 4.76 9.30
CA ARG A 111 7.45 5.75 9.30
C ARG A 111 7.42 6.61 8.04
N GLU A 112 8.57 7.12 7.61
CA GLU A 112 8.67 8.08 6.51
C GLU A 112 8.53 7.38 5.15
N ASP A 113 7.70 7.94 4.26
CA ASP A 113 7.44 7.36 2.94
C ASP A 113 8.68 7.38 2.04
N SER A 114 9.43 8.49 2.05
CA SER A 114 10.69 8.66 1.31
C SER A 114 11.73 7.60 1.69
N GLN A 115 11.86 7.29 2.99
CA GLN A 115 12.77 6.27 3.50
C GLN A 115 12.35 4.87 3.05
N ARG A 116 11.04 4.55 3.08
CA ARG A 116 10.53 3.28 2.53
C ARG A 116 10.78 3.16 1.04
N ALA A 117 10.56 4.22 0.27
CA ALA A 117 10.82 4.23 -1.16
C ALA A 117 12.30 3.95 -1.46
N LEU A 118 13.22 4.62 -0.76
CA LEU A 118 14.66 4.36 -0.89
C LEU A 118 15.04 2.91 -0.53
N LEU A 119 14.47 2.36 0.54
CA LEU A 119 14.69 0.95 0.91
C LEU A 119 14.14 -0.01 -0.14
N LEU A 120 12.98 0.28 -0.73
CA LEU A 120 12.38 -0.53 -1.79
C LEU A 120 13.25 -0.52 -3.05
N ASP A 121 13.67 0.65 -3.51
CA ASP A 121 14.52 0.78 -4.69
C ASP A 121 15.84 0.02 -4.50
N MET A 122 16.43 0.12 -3.31
CA MET A 122 17.65 -0.62 -2.97
C MET A 122 17.44 -2.13 -2.93
N ASP A 123 16.35 -2.62 -2.31
CA ASP A 123 16.00 -4.06 -2.28
C ASP A 123 15.80 -4.61 -3.69
N VAL A 124 15.06 -3.90 -4.55
CA VAL A 124 14.84 -4.28 -5.95
C VAL A 124 16.16 -4.30 -6.72
N ALA A 125 17.03 -3.31 -6.55
CA ALA A 125 18.33 -3.27 -7.20
C ALA A 125 19.22 -4.44 -6.75
N ILE A 126 19.26 -4.76 -5.46
CA ILE A 126 20.00 -5.92 -4.92
C ILE A 126 19.44 -7.23 -5.49
N GLN A 127 18.12 -7.39 -5.59
CA GLN A 127 17.50 -8.59 -6.16
C GLN A 127 17.85 -8.77 -7.65
N ARG A 128 17.82 -7.69 -8.44
CA ARG A 128 18.27 -7.73 -9.84
C ARG A 128 19.74 -8.11 -9.95
N LEU A 129 20.61 -7.48 -9.15
CA LEU A 129 22.04 -7.82 -9.13
C LEU A 129 22.31 -9.28 -8.74
N ASN A 130 21.52 -9.85 -7.83
CA ASN A 130 21.60 -11.27 -7.49
C ASN A 130 21.28 -12.19 -8.67
N GLN A 131 20.39 -11.76 -9.57
CA GLN A 131 20.05 -12.50 -10.79
C GLN A 131 21.13 -12.34 -11.85
N ASP A 132 21.63 -11.12 -12.06
CA ASP A 132 22.53 -10.77 -13.16
C ASP A 132 24.01 -11.09 -12.86
N ALA A 133 24.44 -10.98 -11.60
CA ALA A 133 25.84 -11.08 -11.17
C ALA A 133 25.98 -11.92 -9.89
N ALA A 134 25.37 -13.10 -9.89
CA ALA A 134 25.35 -14.00 -8.75
C ALA A 134 26.75 -14.23 -8.15
N GLY A 135 26.87 -14.07 -6.83
CA GLY A 135 28.13 -14.27 -6.10
C GLY A 135 29.08 -13.08 -6.08
N HIS A 136 28.77 -11.96 -6.74
CA HIS A 136 29.62 -10.77 -6.68
C HIS A 136 29.71 -10.21 -5.25
N PRO A 137 30.91 -9.95 -4.69
CA PRO A 137 31.07 -9.53 -3.29
C PRO A 137 30.29 -8.26 -2.89
N SER A 138 30.11 -7.33 -3.83
CA SER A 138 29.34 -6.10 -3.58
C SER A 138 27.87 -6.35 -3.23
N ILE A 139 27.30 -7.50 -3.59
CA ILE A 139 25.92 -7.85 -3.20
C ILE A 139 25.81 -7.95 -1.68
N VAL A 140 26.79 -8.60 -1.03
CA VAL A 140 26.84 -8.72 0.43
C VAL A 140 27.01 -7.35 1.07
N GLN A 141 27.88 -6.50 0.49
CA GLN A 141 28.10 -5.14 0.96
C GLN A 141 26.81 -4.29 0.89
N LEU A 142 26.12 -4.30 -0.25
CA LEU A 142 24.87 -3.56 -0.46
C LEU A 142 23.76 -4.08 0.47
N THR A 143 23.65 -5.39 0.64
CA THR A 143 22.71 -6.01 1.59
C THR A 143 23.01 -5.56 3.02
N GLY A 144 24.29 -5.47 3.40
CA GLY A 144 24.72 -4.93 4.68
C GLY A 144 24.33 -3.45 4.86
N ILE A 145 24.49 -2.62 3.83
CA ILE A 145 24.06 -1.22 3.85
C ILE A 145 22.54 -1.12 4.00
N TYR A 146 21.76 -1.91 3.25
CA TYR A 146 20.30 -1.97 3.36
C TYR A 146 19.87 -2.25 4.81
N HIS A 147 20.44 -3.28 5.45
CA HIS A 147 20.11 -3.60 6.84
C HIS A 147 20.56 -2.54 7.84
N ASN A 148 21.65 -1.82 7.57
CA ASN A 148 22.08 -0.72 8.43
C ASN A 148 21.19 0.52 8.29
N LEU A 149 20.69 0.82 7.09
CA LEU A 149 19.67 1.86 6.89
C LEU A 149 18.36 1.47 7.57
N LEU A 150 17.92 0.22 7.39
CA LEU A 150 16.74 -0.29 8.08
C LEU A 150 16.89 -0.14 9.60
N ARG A 151 18.01 -0.56 10.19
CA ARG A 151 18.29 -0.40 11.64
C ARG A 151 18.23 1.06 12.12
N ARG A 152 18.58 2.03 11.26
CA ARG A 152 18.51 3.47 11.58
C ARG A 152 17.10 4.02 11.53
N TRP A 153 16.25 3.47 10.66
CA TRP A 153 14.95 4.05 10.33
C TRP A 153 13.75 3.31 10.95
N VAL A 154 13.95 2.09 11.44
CA VAL A 154 12.89 1.34 12.10
C VAL A 154 12.53 1.90 13.48
N ASP A 155 11.23 1.95 13.73
CA ASP A 155 10.60 2.22 15.02
C ASP A 155 9.99 0.88 15.51
N VAL A 156 10.50 0.32 16.61
CA VAL A 156 10.17 -1.03 17.16
C VAL A 156 9.44 -0.98 18.50
#